data_AF-A0A090WMT1-F1
#
_entry.id   AF-A0A090WMT1-F1
#
_cell.length_a   1.000
_cell.length_b   1.000
_cell.length_c   1.000
_cell.angle_alpha   90.00
_cell.angle_beta   90.00
_cell.angle_gamma   90.00
#
_symmetry.space_group_name_H-M   'P 1'
#
loop_
_entity.id
_entity.type
_entity.pdbx_description
1 polymer ?
#
loop_
_entity_poly.entity_id
_entity_poly.type
_entity_poly.pdbx_seq_one_letter_code
_entity_poly.pdbx_strand_id
1 'polypeptide(L)'
;MTKLLFISAFLGFSSFLNAQKSIEKELELVETPEQIEQFLESKNSKKNKLITFNEEKHKTNLAKELFDMRLGGTKVNENEYEKTVYKVVKKNKKTYYRVAYIYLDGTKYQLDEINNLRDKIIAKYHNGAPFDFLSKQYSMDENANKGGDLGWFLSGEVHPDFESAIVSSEHHLNDIFTVDVTEKTGIMLF
;
A
#
# COMPACT_ATOMS: atom_id res chain seq x y z
N MET A 1 -73.43 42.28 35.55
CA MET A 1 -72.29 41.89 36.42
C MET A 1 -72.17 40.38 36.40
N THR A 2 -71.19 39.85 35.67
CA THR A 2 -70.78 38.44 35.79
C THR A 2 -69.31 38.36 35.40
N LYS A 3 -68.56 37.67 36.26
CA LYS A 3 -67.11 37.81 36.46
C LYS A 3 -66.29 37.11 35.38
N LEU A 4 -65.19 37.78 35.04
CA LEU A 4 -64.02 37.25 34.36
C LEU A 4 -63.29 36.25 35.29
N LEU A 5 -62.90 35.08 34.77
CA LEU A 5 -61.94 34.18 35.40
C LEU A 5 -61.06 33.59 34.28
N PHE A 6 -59.89 34.20 34.07
CA PHE A 6 -58.82 33.65 33.23
C PHE A 6 -57.90 32.81 34.13
N ILE A 7 -57.86 31.50 33.92
CA ILE A 7 -56.88 30.60 34.53
C ILE A 7 -55.72 30.47 33.55
N SER A 8 -54.59 31.08 33.88
CA SER A 8 -53.32 30.88 33.17
C SER A 8 -52.69 29.57 33.61
N ALA A 9 -52.80 28.52 32.79
CA ALA A 9 -52.03 27.29 32.96
C ALA A 9 -50.63 27.50 32.37
N PHE A 10 -49.65 27.72 33.24
CA PHE A 10 -48.22 27.74 32.86
C PHE A 10 -47.75 26.29 32.73
N LEU A 11 -47.87 25.72 31.52
CA LEU A 11 -47.25 24.45 31.18
C LEU A 11 -45.75 24.68 31.03
N GLY A 12 -44.99 24.24 32.03
CA GLY A 12 -43.54 24.22 32.00
C GLY A 12 -43.06 23.36 30.83
N PHE A 13 -42.62 24.01 29.76
CA PHE A 13 -41.93 23.37 28.66
C PHE A 13 -40.50 23.09 29.13
N SER A 14 -40.27 21.94 29.76
CA SER A 14 -38.91 21.46 29.97
C SER A 14 -38.34 21.08 28.60
N SER A 15 -37.61 22.02 28.01
CA SER A 15 -36.78 21.76 26.84
C SER A 15 -35.72 20.73 27.24
N PHE A 16 -35.98 19.46 26.91
CA PHE A 16 -34.92 18.48 26.77
C PHE A 16 -34.00 18.98 25.66
N LEU A 17 -32.92 19.66 26.04
CA LEU A 17 -31.78 19.92 25.18
C LEU A 17 -31.13 18.57 24.87
N ASN A 18 -31.64 17.85 23.87
CA ASN A 18 -30.86 16.83 23.20
C ASN A 18 -29.73 17.57 22.48
N ALA A 19 -28.58 17.69 23.13
CA ALA A 19 -27.36 18.15 22.48
C ALA A 19 -27.10 17.21 21.29
N GLN A 20 -27.38 17.67 20.07
CA GLN A 20 -27.02 16.95 18.86
C GLN A 20 -25.50 16.73 18.92
N LYS A 21 -25.08 15.50 19.22
CA LYS A 21 -23.66 15.16 19.21
C LYS A 21 -23.19 15.39 17.77
N SER A 22 -22.22 16.28 17.58
CA SER A 22 -21.75 16.60 16.23
C SER A 22 -21.12 15.35 15.61
N ILE A 23 -21.24 15.19 14.29
CA ILE A 23 -20.74 14.00 13.57
C ILE A 23 -19.25 13.78 13.86
N GLU A 24 -18.48 14.86 14.11
CA GLU A 24 -17.08 14.79 14.51
C GLU A 24 -16.88 14.01 15.82
N LYS A 25 -17.71 14.28 16.85
CA LYS A 25 -17.64 13.59 18.15
C LYS A 25 -18.09 12.13 18.06
N GLU A 26 -18.96 11.80 17.12
CA GLU A 26 -19.36 10.41 16.88
C GLU A 26 -18.26 9.65 16.13
N LEU A 27 -17.65 10.26 15.12
CA LEU A 27 -16.52 9.70 14.39
C LEU A 27 -15.31 9.47 15.30
N GLU A 28 -15.06 10.32 16.30
CA GLU A 28 -13.99 10.13 17.29
C GLU A 28 -14.09 8.77 18.00
N LEU A 29 -15.31 8.31 18.33
CA LEU A 29 -15.57 7.08 19.06
C LEU A 29 -15.42 5.79 18.24
N VAL A 30 -15.25 5.93 16.93
CA VAL A 30 -15.17 4.80 15.99
C VAL A 30 -13.70 4.49 15.71
N GLU A 31 -13.15 3.45 16.32
CA GLU A 31 -11.71 3.14 16.30
C GLU A 31 -11.36 1.98 15.37
N THR A 32 -12.28 1.04 15.13
CA THR A 32 -12.00 -0.16 14.32
C THR A 32 -12.72 -0.15 12.96
N PRO A 33 -12.17 -0.85 11.94
CA PRO A 33 -12.85 -1.08 10.65
C PRO A 33 -14.29 -1.60 10.81
N GLU A 34 -14.51 -2.52 11.73
CA GLU A 34 -15.81 -3.16 11.98
C GLU A 34 -16.82 -2.16 12.58
N GLN A 35 -16.34 -1.29 13.48
CA GLN A 35 -17.17 -0.21 14.04
C GLN A 35 -17.57 0.83 12.98
N ILE A 36 -16.79 0.96 11.90
CA ILE A 36 -17.08 1.90 10.81
C ILE A 36 -18.17 1.37 9.93
N GLU A 37 -18.15 0.09 9.60
CA GLU A 37 -19.23 -0.53 8.84
C GLU A 37 -20.55 -0.37 9.59
N GLN A 38 -20.57 -0.66 10.90
CA GLN A 38 -21.74 -0.43 11.76
C GLN A 38 -22.14 1.05 11.83
N PHE A 39 -21.18 1.97 11.93
CA PHE A 39 -21.44 3.41 11.92
C PHE A 39 -22.07 3.86 10.60
N LEU A 40 -21.54 3.40 9.46
CA LEU A 40 -22.04 3.72 8.13
C LEU A 40 -23.46 3.19 7.90
N GLU A 41 -23.74 1.95 8.34
CA GLU A 41 -25.08 1.34 8.29
C GLU A 41 -26.09 2.12 9.14
N SER A 42 -25.71 2.51 10.36
CA SER A 42 -26.60 3.22 11.30
C SER A 42 -27.04 4.61 10.82
N LYS A 43 -26.23 5.28 9.98
CA LYS A 43 -26.48 6.65 9.52
C LYS A 43 -27.31 6.74 8.24
N ASN A 44 -27.57 5.63 7.55
CA ASN A 44 -28.43 5.53 6.35
C ASN A 44 -28.23 6.67 5.32
N SER A 45 -26.99 7.13 5.13
CA SER A 45 -26.65 8.23 4.23
C SER A 45 -25.73 7.73 3.13
N LYS A 46 -26.14 7.90 1.88
CA LYS A 46 -25.31 7.59 0.69
C LYS A 46 -24.04 8.43 0.59
N LYS A 47 -23.91 9.50 1.39
CA LYS A 47 -22.75 10.39 1.42
C LYS A 47 -21.61 9.83 2.26
N ASN A 48 -21.89 9.02 3.28
CA ASN A 48 -20.86 8.45 4.14
C ASN A 48 -20.29 7.20 3.47
N LYS A 49 -18.97 7.16 3.26
CA LYS A 49 -18.31 6.05 2.53
C LYS A 49 -16.98 5.71 3.16
N LEU A 50 -16.67 4.42 3.15
CA LEU A 50 -15.31 3.94 3.35
C LEU A 50 -14.55 4.07 2.03
N ILE A 51 -13.40 4.76 2.05
CA ILE A 51 -12.57 4.99 0.87
C ILE A 51 -11.16 4.47 1.15
N THR A 52 -10.63 3.67 0.24
CA THR A 52 -9.25 3.18 0.30
C THR A 52 -8.35 4.07 -0.54
N PHE A 53 -7.42 4.76 0.13
CA PHE A 53 -6.36 5.49 -0.53
C PHE A 53 -5.14 4.59 -0.75
N ASN A 54 -4.56 4.69 -1.94
CA ASN A 54 -3.34 4.01 -2.35
C ASN A 54 -2.33 5.08 -2.79
N GLU A 55 -1.13 5.03 -2.21
CA GLU A 55 -0.09 6.06 -2.37
C GLU A 55 0.37 6.23 -3.81
N GLU A 56 0.42 5.15 -4.59
CA GLU A 56 0.77 5.20 -6.01
C GLU A 56 -0.32 5.80 -6.89
N LYS A 57 -1.59 5.51 -6.60
CA LYS A 57 -2.72 5.96 -7.42
C LYS A 57 -3.26 7.34 -7.01
N HIS A 58 -3.09 7.76 -5.77
CA HIS A 58 -3.66 8.99 -5.24
C HIS A 58 -2.57 9.98 -4.86
N LYS A 59 -2.27 10.91 -5.77
CA LYS A 59 -1.19 11.90 -5.60
C LYS A 59 -1.70 13.31 -5.20
N THR A 60 -2.98 13.45 -4.85
CA THR A 60 -3.57 14.73 -4.44
C THR A 60 -3.03 15.21 -3.09
N ASN A 61 -3.11 16.51 -2.81
CA ASN A 61 -2.67 17.07 -1.52
C ASN A 61 -3.41 16.45 -0.33
N LEU A 62 -4.74 16.28 -0.45
CA LEU A 62 -5.54 15.56 0.54
C LEU A 62 -5.02 14.13 0.76
N ALA A 63 -4.71 13.39 -0.29
CA ALA A 63 -4.20 12.03 -0.14
C ALA A 63 -2.87 12.00 0.61
N LYS A 64 -1.93 12.90 0.27
CA LYS A 64 -0.65 13.05 0.98
C LYS A 64 -0.85 13.34 2.46
N GLU A 65 -1.70 14.32 2.78
CA GLU A 65 -2.05 14.63 4.18
C GLU A 65 -2.64 13.41 4.91
N LEU A 66 -3.55 12.67 4.27
CA LEU A 66 -4.12 11.45 4.86
C LEU A 66 -3.09 10.33 5.06
N PHE A 67 -2.09 10.21 4.19
CA PHE A 67 -1.00 9.23 4.36
C PHE A 67 -0.08 9.59 5.52
N ASP A 68 0.18 10.87 5.77
CA ASP A 68 1.02 11.35 6.87
C ASP A 68 0.31 11.27 8.23
N MET A 69 -1.03 11.29 8.24
CA MET A 69 -1.82 11.18 9.46
C MET A 69 -1.66 9.84 10.19
N ARG A 70 -1.66 9.89 11.51
CA ARG A 70 -1.72 8.68 12.36
C ARG A 70 -3.06 7.96 12.26
N LEU A 71 -3.07 6.67 12.61
CA LEU A 71 -4.31 5.91 12.79
C LEU A 71 -5.22 6.63 13.81
N GLY A 72 -6.51 6.72 13.50
CA GLY A 72 -7.52 7.46 14.24
C GLY A 72 -7.57 8.97 13.96
N GLY A 73 -6.57 9.53 13.25
CA GLY A 73 -6.52 10.95 12.94
C GLY A 73 -7.70 11.40 12.07
N THR A 74 -8.19 12.62 12.30
CA THR A 74 -9.27 13.23 11.53
C THR A 74 -8.83 14.46 10.75
N LYS A 75 -9.41 14.67 9.57
CA LYS A 75 -9.18 15.86 8.74
C LYS A 75 -10.52 16.41 8.29
N VAL A 76 -10.71 17.70 8.52
CA VAL A 76 -11.85 18.43 7.95
C VAL A 76 -11.40 19.07 6.64
N ASN A 77 -12.19 18.85 5.60
CA ASN A 77 -12.10 19.56 4.32
C ASN A 77 -13.43 20.28 4.10
N GLU A 78 -13.41 21.60 4.05
CA GLU A 78 -14.59 22.44 4.03
C GLU A 78 -14.46 23.50 2.94
N ASN A 79 -15.52 23.67 2.15
CA ASN A 79 -15.70 24.75 1.21
C ASN A 79 -17.08 25.41 1.46
N GLU A 80 -17.43 26.41 0.65
CA GLU A 80 -18.67 27.16 0.80
C GLU A 80 -19.97 26.33 0.63
N TYR A 81 -19.89 25.12 0.06
CA TYR A 81 -21.03 24.25 -0.21
C TYR A 81 -21.06 22.97 0.64
N GLU A 82 -19.89 22.45 1.02
CA GLU A 82 -19.78 21.16 1.70
C GLU A 82 -18.67 21.12 2.74
N LYS A 83 -18.95 20.38 3.81
CA LYS A 83 -17.99 19.99 4.84
C LYS A 83 -17.86 18.48 4.86
N THR A 84 -16.66 17.99 4.60
CA THR A 84 -16.31 16.56 4.65
C THR A 84 -15.31 16.30 5.76
N VAL A 85 -15.59 15.28 6.58
CA VAL A 85 -14.70 14.83 7.65
C VAL A 85 -14.14 13.47 7.27
N TYR A 86 -12.82 13.40 7.13
CA TYR A 86 -12.08 12.16 6.92
C TYR A 86 -11.56 11.65 8.25
N LYS A 87 -11.61 10.33 8.47
CA LYS A 87 -10.91 9.65 9.56
C LYS A 87 -10.02 8.57 8.98
N VAL A 88 -8.77 8.50 9.43
CA VAL A 88 -7.85 7.40 9.09
C VAL A 88 -8.14 6.24 10.02
N VAL A 89 -8.65 5.16 9.47
CA VAL A 89 -9.25 4.08 10.26
C VAL A 89 -8.51 2.76 10.16
N LYS A 90 -7.68 2.65 9.12
CA LYS A 90 -6.75 1.55 8.90
C LYS A 90 -5.58 2.08 8.10
N LYS A 91 -4.36 1.70 8.49
CA LYS A 91 -3.15 1.91 7.70
C LYS A 91 -2.51 0.55 7.47
N ASN A 92 -2.35 0.20 6.20
CA ASN A 92 -1.62 -0.99 5.80
C ASN A 92 -0.38 -0.53 5.06
N LYS A 93 0.80 -0.99 5.48
CA LYS A 93 2.04 -0.83 4.71
C LYS A 93 2.31 -2.14 3.99
N LYS A 94 2.43 -2.08 2.67
CA LYS A 94 2.90 -3.20 1.85
C LYS A 94 4.22 -2.80 1.21
N THR A 95 5.24 -3.60 1.41
CA THR A 95 6.53 -3.42 0.74
C THR A 95 6.48 -4.22 -0.55
N TYR A 96 6.57 -3.53 -1.68
CA TYR A 96 6.75 -4.15 -2.98
C TYR A 96 8.23 -4.15 -3.33
N TYR A 97 8.70 -5.25 -3.90
CA TYR A 97 10.05 -5.40 -4.41
C TYR A 97 10.00 -5.39 -5.94
N ARG A 98 11.05 -4.88 -6.57
CA ARG A 98 11.23 -4.97 -8.02
C ARG A 98 12.69 -5.19 -8.30
N VAL A 99 12.97 -6.25 -9.06
CA VAL A 99 14.32 -6.65 -9.42
C VAL A 99 14.39 -6.91 -10.91
N ALA A 100 15.57 -6.72 -11.47
CA ALA A 100 15.93 -7.30 -12.75
C ALA A 100 16.80 -8.53 -12.47
N TYR A 101 16.71 -9.56 -13.32
CA TYR A 101 17.56 -10.73 -13.18
C TYR A 101 18.05 -11.27 -14.53
N ILE A 102 19.14 -12.04 -14.46
CA ILE A 102 19.63 -12.87 -15.56
C ILE A 102 19.63 -14.31 -15.06
N TYR A 103 18.82 -15.15 -15.69
CA TYR A 103 18.70 -16.57 -15.34
C TYR A 103 19.66 -17.42 -16.18
N LEU A 104 20.46 -18.25 -15.52
CA LEU A 104 21.37 -19.21 -16.13
C LEU A 104 20.92 -20.63 -15.77
N ASP A 105 20.56 -21.41 -16.78
CA ASP A 105 19.96 -22.73 -16.63
C ASP A 105 21.01 -23.82 -16.36
N GLY A 106 21.11 -24.25 -15.11
CA GLY A 106 21.96 -25.36 -14.65
C GLY A 106 21.52 -26.74 -15.12
N THR A 107 20.36 -26.90 -15.77
CA THR A 107 20.07 -28.14 -16.52
C THR A 107 20.80 -28.19 -17.85
N LYS A 108 21.20 -27.03 -18.39
CA LYS A 108 21.84 -26.90 -19.71
C LYS A 108 23.35 -26.72 -19.65
N TYR A 109 23.85 -26.16 -18.55
CA TYR A 109 25.26 -25.84 -18.37
C TYR A 109 25.77 -26.42 -17.06
N GLN A 110 27.03 -26.83 -17.06
CA GLN A 110 27.70 -27.24 -15.83
C GLN A 110 27.95 -26.03 -14.93
N LEU A 111 28.09 -26.27 -13.62
CA LEU A 111 28.30 -25.21 -12.64
C LEU A 111 29.51 -24.32 -12.97
N ASP A 112 30.62 -24.92 -13.42
CA ASP A 112 31.82 -24.17 -13.81
C ASP A 112 31.55 -23.27 -15.02
N GLU A 113 30.77 -23.72 -16.00
CA GLU A 113 30.40 -22.92 -17.17
C GLU A 113 29.48 -21.76 -16.76
N ILE A 114 28.56 -22.01 -15.84
CA ILE A 114 27.68 -20.96 -15.29
C ILE A 114 28.52 -19.93 -14.54
N ASN A 115 29.45 -20.34 -13.69
CA ASN A 115 30.29 -19.41 -12.94
C ASN A 115 31.16 -18.55 -13.88
N ASN A 116 31.72 -19.15 -14.93
CA ASN A 116 32.43 -18.40 -15.97
C ASN A 116 31.52 -17.38 -16.69
N LEU A 117 30.25 -17.74 -16.95
CA LEU A 117 29.27 -16.80 -17.50
C LEU A 117 28.95 -15.67 -16.51
N ARG A 118 28.78 -15.97 -15.22
CA ARG A 118 28.56 -14.96 -14.17
C ARG A 118 29.68 -13.93 -14.15
N ASP A 119 30.92 -14.40 -14.03
CA ASP A 119 32.10 -13.53 -13.95
C ASP A 119 32.19 -12.63 -15.18
N LYS A 120 31.92 -13.19 -16.36
CA LYS A 120 31.89 -12.44 -17.63
C LYS A 120 30.81 -11.38 -17.65
N ILE A 121 29.60 -11.69 -17.20
CA ILE A 121 28.46 -10.77 -17.19
C ILE A 121 28.72 -9.63 -16.20
N ILE A 122 29.16 -9.96 -14.99
CA ILE A 122 29.50 -8.99 -13.94
C ILE A 122 30.63 -8.07 -14.40
N ALA A 123 31.68 -8.63 -14.99
CA ALA A 123 32.78 -7.84 -15.56
C ALA A 123 32.28 -6.88 -16.66
N LYS A 124 31.38 -7.32 -17.53
CA LYS A 124 30.78 -6.45 -18.55
C LYS A 124 29.94 -5.33 -17.94
N TYR A 125 29.14 -5.64 -16.93
CA TYR A 125 28.35 -4.63 -16.22
C TYR A 125 29.26 -3.58 -15.58
N HIS A 126 30.30 -3.99 -14.86
CA HIS A 126 31.27 -3.07 -14.26
C HIS A 126 32.05 -2.25 -15.29
N ASN A 127 32.20 -2.76 -16.52
CA ASN A 127 32.75 -2.01 -17.65
C ASN A 127 31.72 -1.09 -18.35
N GLY A 128 30.52 -0.92 -17.78
CA GLY A 128 29.50 0.03 -18.25
C GLY A 128 28.47 -0.55 -19.21
N ALA A 129 28.43 -1.87 -19.43
CA ALA A 129 27.35 -2.45 -20.22
C ALA A 129 26.01 -2.37 -19.46
N PRO A 130 24.93 -1.87 -20.09
CA PRO A 130 23.61 -1.81 -19.44
C PRO A 130 23.09 -3.19 -19.04
N PHE A 131 22.51 -3.32 -17.84
CA PHE A 131 21.97 -4.58 -17.35
C PHE A 131 20.90 -5.16 -18.28
N ASP A 132 20.02 -4.31 -18.82
CA ASP A 132 18.94 -4.75 -19.70
C ASP A 132 19.47 -5.35 -21.00
N PHE A 133 20.58 -4.82 -21.52
CA PHE A 133 21.30 -5.37 -22.66
C PHE A 133 21.93 -6.73 -22.32
N LEU A 134 22.57 -6.83 -21.15
CA LEU A 134 23.15 -8.10 -20.68
C LEU A 134 22.07 -9.16 -20.46
N SER A 135 20.92 -8.81 -19.91
CA SER A 135 19.81 -9.73 -19.70
C SER A 135 19.24 -10.23 -21.03
N LYS A 136 19.01 -9.35 -22.01
CA LYS A 136 18.62 -9.74 -23.38
C LYS A 136 19.63 -10.70 -24.03
N GLN A 137 20.92 -10.51 -23.74
CA GLN A 137 21.99 -11.31 -24.33
C GLN A 137 22.17 -12.68 -23.64
N TYR A 138 22.02 -12.75 -22.32
CA TYR A 138 22.48 -13.89 -21.52
C TYR A 138 21.39 -14.61 -20.74
N SER A 139 20.25 -13.97 -20.47
CA SER A 139 19.19 -14.61 -19.68
C SER A 139 18.52 -15.71 -20.49
N MET A 140 18.34 -16.87 -19.86
CA MET A 140 17.70 -18.06 -20.44
C MET A 140 16.24 -18.18 -20.03
N ASP A 141 15.68 -17.14 -19.40
CA ASP A 141 14.28 -17.03 -19.02
C ASP A 141 13.57 -15.95 -19.85
N GLU A 142 12.24 -15.97 -19.86
CA GLU A 142 11.40 -15.09 -20.69
C GLU A 142 11.57 -13.60 -20.34
N ASN A 143 12.06 -13.30 -19.13
CA ASN A 143 12.37 -11.95 -18.69
C ASN A 143 13.44 -11.25 -19.56
N ALA A 144 14.25 -12.00 -20.31
CA ALA A 144 15.24 -11.48 -21.26
C ALA A 144 14.60 -10.44 -22.21
N ASN A 145 13.38 -10.73 -22.69
CA ASN A 145 12.64 -9.86 -23.61
C ASN A 145 12.22 -8.52 -22.97
N LYS A 146 12.21 -8.45 -21.63
CA LYS A 146 11.89 -7.25 -20.85
C LYS A 146 13.14 -6.62 -20.22
N GLY A 147 14.33 -6.98 -20.68
CA GLY A 147 15.58 -6.47 -20.12
C GLY A 147 15.84 -6.96 -18.70
N GLY A 148 15.31 -8.13 -18.34
CA GLY A 148 15.49 -8.76 -17.04
C GLY A 148 14.43 -8.42 -16.01
N ASP A 149 13.56 -7.45 -16.27
CA ASP A 149 12.56 -6.96 -15.31
C ASP A 149 11.53 -8.03 -14.94
N LEU A 150 11.50 -8.39 -13.66
CA LEU A 150 10.46 -9.26 -13.09
C LEU A 150 9.14 -8.51 -12.85
N GLY A 151 9.21 -7.18 -12.71
CA GLY A 151 8.10 -6.36 -12.26
C GLY A 151 8.01 -6.27 -10.73
N TRP A 152 6.96 -5.61 -10.26
CA TRP A 152 6.69 -5.44 -8.83
C TRP A 152 6.05 -6.70 -8.26
N PHE A 153 6.56 -7.18 -7.13
CA PHE A 153 6.01 -8.33 -6.39
C PHE A 153 6.00 -8.08 -4.88
N LEU A 154 5.16 -8.82 -4.17
CA LEU A 154 5.07 -8.87 -2.71
C LEU A 154 5.82 -10.10 -2.17
N SER A 155 6.17 -10.03 -0.88
CA SER A 155 6.65 -11.20 -0.14
C SER A 155 5.68 -12.38 -0.27
N GLY A 156 6.19 -13.57 -0.58
CA GLY A 156 5.43 -14.78 -0.85
C GLY A 156 4.90 -14.96 -2.28
N GLU A 157 5.13 -14.00 -3.20
CA GLU A 157 4.69 -14.14 -4.61
C GLU A 157 5.75 -14.80 -5.52
N VAL A 158 6.97 -15.00 -5.03
CA VAL A 158 8.09 -15.59 -5.77
C VAL A 158 8.65 -16.80 -5.02
N HIS A 159 9.57 -17.54 -5.65
CA HIS A 159 10.14 -18.75 -5.03
C HIS A 159 10.91 -18.41 -3.73
N PRO A 160 10.78 -19.19 -2.64
CA PRO A 160 11.39 -18.86 -1.34
C PRO A 160 12.91 -18.60 -1.40
N ASP A 161 13.68 -19.44 -2.09
CA ASP A 161 15.13 -19.25 -2.25
C ASP A 161 15.45 -17.90 -2.93
N PHE A 162 14.69 -17.56 -3.97
CA PHE A 162 14.84 -16.31 -4.71
C PHE A 162 14.42 -15.10 -3.85
N GLU A 163 13.32 -15.22 -3.12
CA GLU A 163 12.85 -14.18 -2.19
C GLU A 163 13.87 -13.92 -1.09
N SER A 164 14.39 -14.99 -0.47
CA SER A 164 15.31 -14.89 0.65
C SER A 164 16.55 -14.08 0.32
N ALA A 165 17.06 -14.21 -0.91
CA ALA A 165 18.22 -13.48 -1.38
C ALA A 165 17.93 -12.00 -1.72
N ILE A 166 16.69 -11.65 -2.05
CA ILE A 166 16.30 -10.26 -2.36
C ILE A 166 15.91 -9.51 -1.09
N VAL A 167 15.22 -10.20 -0.18
CA VAL A 167 14.64 -9.61 1.03
C VAL A 167 15.62 -9.63 2.20
N SER A 168 16.70 -10.44 2.15
CA SER A 168 17.77 -10.37 3.15
C SER A 168 18.34 -8.96 3.18
N SER A 169 18.37 -8.36 4.37
CA SER A 169 18.65 -6.93 4.61
C SER A 169 20.08 -6.48 4.26
N GLU A 170 20.84 -7.28 3.52
CA GLU A 170 22.25 -7.04 3.21
C GLU A 170 22.45 -6.33 1.87
N HIS A 171 21.42 -6.31 1.00
CA HIS A 171 21.50 -5.70 -0.32
C HIS A 171 20.78 -4.35 -0.37
N HIS A 172 21.42 -3.38 -1.04
CA HIS A 172 20.91 -2.04 -1.27
C HIS A 172 20.34 -1.90 -2.69
N LEU A 173 19.65 -0.79 -2.93
CA LEU A 173 19.11 -0.48 -4.24
C LEU A 173 20.26 -0.39 -5.28
N ASN A 174 20.11 -1.14 -6.37
CA ASN A 174 21.07 -1.29 -7.47
C ASN A 174 22.33 -2.11 -7.14
N ASP A 175 22.35 -2.82 -6.02
CA ASP A 175 23.39 -3.82 -5.78
C ASP A 175 23.29 -4.95 -6.81
N ILE A 176 24.45 -5.47 -7.21
CA ILE A 176 24.56 -6.65 -8.06
C ILE A 176 25.12 -7.80 -7.26
N PHE A 177 24.44 -8.95 -7.34
CA PHE A 177 24.82 -10.14 -6.61
C PHE A 177 24.33 -11.41 -7.31
N THR A 178 24.81 -12.56 -6.83
CA THR A 178 24.51 -13.86 -7.44
C THR A 178 23.79 -14.74 -6.45
N VAL A 179 22.85 -15.54 -6.93
CA VAL A 179 22.03 -16.45 -6.11
C VAL A 179 21.95 -17.81 -6.78
N ASP A 180 22.15 -18.85 -5.97
CA ASP A 180 21.96 -20.24 -6.38
C ASP A 180 20.61 -20.70 -5.84
N VAL A 181 19.71 -21.15 -6.74
CA VAL A 181 18.41 -21.71 -6.35
C VAL A 181 18.48 -23.24 -6.42
N THR A 182 18.02 -23.90 -5.36
CA THR A 182 18.27 -25.33 -5.13
C THR A 182 17.33 -26.25 -5.92
N GLU A 183 16.09 -25.84 -6.20
CA GLU A 183 15.07 -26.72 -6.80
C GLU A 183 14.85 -26.52 -8.31
N LYS A 184 15.31 -25.38 -8.85
CA LYS A 184 15.56 -25.21 -10.28
C LYS A 184 17.05 -25.07 -10.39
N THR A 185 17.74 -26.04 -10.97
CA THR A 185 19.13 -25.90 -11.43
C THR A 185 19.22 -24.67 -12.32
N GLY A 186 19.45 -23.52 -11.70
CA GLY A 186 18.93 -22.26 -12.18
C GLY A 186 19.47 -21.16 -11.29
N ILE A 187 20.55 -20.56 -11.76
CA ILE A 187 21.35 -19.61 -11.02
C ILE A 187 21.00 -18.22 -11.53
N MET A 188 20.76 -17.27 -10.61
CA MET A 188 20.31 -15.92 -10.96
C MET A 188 21.36 -14.87 -10.59
N LEU A 189 21.54 -13.90 -11.49
CA LEU A 189 22.30 -12.67 -11.27
C LEU A 189 21.31 -11.51 -11.15
N PHE A 190 21.47 -10.66 -10.14
CA PHE A 190 20.70 -9.45 -9.89
C PHE A 190 21.57 -8.23 -10.10
#